data_AF-A0AAE6ZN16-F1
#
_entry.id   AF-A0AAE6ZN16-F1
#
_cell.length_a   1.000
_cell.length_b   1.000
_cell.length_c   1.000
_cell.angle_alpha   90.00
_cell.angle_beta   90.00
_cell.angle_gamma   90.00
#
_symmetry.space_group_name_H-M   'P 1'
#
loop_
_entity.id
_entity.type
_entity.pdbx_description
1 polymer ?
#
loop_
_entity_poly.entity_id
_entity_poly.type
_entity_poly.pdbx_seq_one_letter_code
_entity_poly.pdbx_strand_id
1 'polypeptide(L)'
;MLAGLAITAQPVLAQKKRNTDSAAAVITYGMRSNGKDAGNGLQLFIDHNRARLVPGGPAAKEQQYLDLAENASLQVLGSPNGNIYTLKKPFAEYVQPELLPGTDTILGLVCQKAKLFIRSNTIEVWYTNQLALKGTPNLAVAPGLGLVLKIVRNGNSETVARKIDYRKITPAELAWPAQTGQLVDDAAYMREVIESRYTTLPVFDQEQISWGNNIANPADDQSNITYRYAGGTVILKKVKLPAPKKGETMFAELVQYSNGDAYDRTGSVFMVPTDKAASFLDGLRKGAAALPVFTAKNGKQYQGMIATDNYLPALEVLRFFTPFGVRHFNEQVKIKGYHWADSVMYKQDISELQNRLQGEVWLGVYIGNYDKGGHKVSLRFKYYPGDDEDENSQKPDWIYPVFNTTNLMEMAGQEYPTLFDKDSLTVTVNIPEGVHHLQLRYITTGHGGWGGGDEFNPKQNEIFVDGKRAYHFIPWRTDCGTYRLSNPASGNFGNGLSSSDLSRSNWCPGTLTPPVFISLPDLGPGQHTIRVAIPQGAPAGTSQSFWDVSGTLMGIQKK
;
A
#
# COMPACT_ATOMS: atom_id res chain seq x y z
N MET A 1 -92.86 -16.95 -43.20
CA MET A 1 -93.24 -16.09 -42.06
C MET A 1 -92.77 -16.75 -40.77
N LEU A 2 -92.10 -15.97 -39.91
CA LEU A 2 -91.57 -16.25 -38.55
C LEU A 2 -90.52 -17.36 -38.45
N ALA A 3 -89.21 -17.10 -38.28
CA ALA A 3 -88.48 -16.32 -37.25
C ALA A 3 -88.59 -16.90 -35.83
N GLY A 4 -87.46 -17.41 -35.32
CA GLY A 4 -87.30 -17.88 -33.95
C GLY A 4 -85.82 -18.12 -33.65
N LEU A 5 -85.12 -17.06 -33.23
CA LEU A 5 -83.76 -17.08 -32.69
C LEU A 5 -83.72 -17.91 -31.40
N ALA A 6 -82.74 -18.81 -31.28
CA ALA A 6 -82.27 -19.33 -29.99
C ALA A 6 -80.77 -19.03 -29.88
N ILE A 7 -80.45 -18.06 -29.02
CA ILE A 7 -79.10 -17.65 -28.67
C ILE A 7 -78.58 -18.63 -27.62
N THR A 8 -77.61 -19.47 -27.98
CA THR A 8 -76.83 -20.24 -27.02
C THR A 8 -75.61 -19.42 -26.60
N ALA A 9 -75.63 -18.91 -25.36
CA ALA A 9 -74.47 -18.27 -24.75
C ALA A 9 -73.35 -19.29 -24.55
N GLN A 10 -72.19 -19.06 -25.18
CA GLN A 10 -70.94 -19.75 -24.84
C GLN A 10 -70.31 -19.07 -23.61
N PRO A 11 -69.78 -19.84 -22.64
CA PRO A 11 -69.09 -19.27 -21.50
C PRO A 11 -67.77 -18.64 -21.94
N VAL A 12 -67.54 -17.41 -21.47
CA VAL A 12 -66.29 -16.67 -21.57
C VAL A 12 -65.17 -17.52 -20.97
N LEU A 13 -64.20 -17.92 -21.81
CA LEU A 13 -62.92 -18.45 -21.38
C LEU A 13 -62.24 -17.40 -20.49
N ALA A 14 -62.12 -17.70 -19.19
CA ALA A 14 -61.29 -16.96 -18.26
C ALA A 14 -59.86 -16.89 -18.83
N GLN A 15 -59.41 -15.68 -19.17
CA GLN A 15 -58.02 -15.39 -19.49
C GLN A 15 -57.15 -15.86 -18.32
N LYS A 16 -56.34 -16.91 -18.52
CA LYS A 16 -55.17 -17.19 -17.68
C LYS A 16 -54.35 -15.89 -17.64
N LYS A 17 -54.35 -15.18 -16.50
CA LYS A 17 -53.43 -14.07 -16.22
C LYS A 17 -52.03 -14.53 -16.63
N ARG A 18 -51.42 -13.87 -17.62
CA ARG A 18 -50.02 -14.12 -17.95
C ARG A 18 -49.21 -13.78 -16.70
N ASN A 19 -48.25 -14.63 -16.36
CA ASN A 19 -47.35 -14.45 -15.21
C ASN A 19 -46.50 -13.14 -15.29
N THR A 20 -46.62 -12.40 -16.39
CA THR A 20 -45.91 -11.15 -16.73
C THR A 20 -46.37 -9.91 -15.94
N ASP A 21 -47.54 -9.98 -15.28
CA ASP A 21 -48.05 -8.89 -14.42
C ASP A 21 -47.44 -8.92 -13.01
N SER A 22 -46.63 -9.94 -12.69
CA SER A 22 -45.96 -10.05 -11.39
C SER A 22 -44.88 -8.98 -11.26
N ALA A 23 -44.93 -8.22 -10.17
CA ALA A 23 -43.89 -7.26 -9.77
C ALA A 23 -42.69 -7.94 -9.06
N ALA A 24 -42.67 -9.28 -9.02
CA ALA A 24 -41.58 -10.06 -8.43
C ALA A 24 -41.03 -11.11 -9.42
N ALA A 25 -39.72 -11.14 -9.59
CA ALA A 25 -39.01 -12.10 -10.44
C ALA A 25 -37.51 -12.16 -10.13
N VAL A 26 -36.87 -13.25 -10.59
CA VAL A 26 -35.41 -13.35 -10.67
C VAL A 26 -34.97 -13.27 -12.12
N ILE A 27 -34.10 -12.32 -12.44
CA ILE A 27 -33.51 -12.19 -13.76
C ILE A 27 -32.09 -12.72 -13.70
N THR A 28 -31.79 -13.72 -14.53
CA THR A 28 -30.44 -14.28 -14.66
C THR A 28 -29.78 -13.68 -15.89
N TYR A 29 -28.60 -13.10 -15.72
CA TYR A 29 -27.79 -12.50 -16.78
C TYR A 29 -26.54 -13.34 -17.04
N GLY A 30 -26.18 -13.48 -18.30
CA GLY A 30 -24.88 -14.01 -18.72
C GLY A 30 -23.98 -12.87 -19.19
N MET A 31 -22.68 -13.08 -19.07
CA MET A 31 -21.67 -12.16 -19.59
C MET A 31 -21.06 -12.72 -20.89
N ARG A 32 -20.75 -11.85 -21.83
CA ARG A 32 -20.06 -12.17 -23.08
C ARG A 32 -18.93 -11.21 -23.36
N SER A 33 -17.89 -11.71 -24.01
CA SER A 33 -16.79 -10.92 -24.54
C SER A 33 -16.53 -11.35 -25.98
N ASN A 34 -16.62 -10.42 -26.93
CA ASN A 34 -16.46 -10.68 -28.36
C ASN A 34 -17.35 -11.84 -28.86
N GLY A 35 -18.61 -11.85 -28.41
CA GLY A 35 -19.60 -12.86 -28.77
C GLY A 35 -19.46 -14.22 -28.09
N LYS A 36 -18.39 -14.46 -27.32
CA LYS A 36 -18.21 -15.70 -26.53
C LYS A 36 -18.68 -15.51 -25.10
N ASP A 37 -19.33 -16.52 -24.54
CA ASP A 37 -19.69 -16.48 -23.11
C ASP A 37 -18.41 -16.39 -22.27
N ALA A 38 -18.41 -15.50 -21.29
CA ALA A 38 -17.23 -15.17 -20.49
C ALA A 38 -17.65 -14.79 -19.07
N GLY A 39 -16.84 -15.18 -18.08
CA GLY A 39 -17.04 -14.82 -16.69
C GLY A 39 -18.25 -15.49 -16.02
N ASN A 40 -18.38 -15.21 -14.73
CA ASN A 40 -19.52 -15.65 -13.95
C ASN A 40 -20.65 -14.65 -14.16
N GLY A 41 -21.84 -15.13 -14.56
CA GLY A 41 -23.02 -14.29 -14.78
C GLY A 41 -23.48 -13.56 -13.51
N LEU A 42 -24.71 -13.04 -13.49
CA LEU A 42 -25.25 -12.44 -12.26
C LEU A 42 -26.76 -12.63 -12.18
N GLN A 43 -27.33 -12.37 -11.00
CA GLN A 43 -28.77 -12.41 -10.77
C GLN A 43 -29.26 -11.08 -10.21
N LEU A 44 -30.41 -10.63 -10.71
CA LEU A 44 -31.16 -9.50 -10.17
C LEU A 44 -32.46 -10.05 -9.57
N PHE A 45 -32.58 -9.98 -8.26
CA PHE A 45 -33.79 -10.34 -7.52
C PHE A 45 -34.65 -9.09 -7.39
N ILE A 46 -35.86 -9.11 -7.92
CA ILE A 46 -36.80 -7.99 -7.84
C ILE A 46 -38.01 -8.41 -7.03
N ASP A 47 -38.38 -7.60 -6.04
CA ASP A 47 -39.62 -7.69 -5.28
C ASP A 47 -40.27 -6.31 -5.20
N HIS A 48 -41.23 -6.05 -6.07
CA HIS A 48 -41.92 -4.78 -6.22
C HIS A 48 -40.94 -3.61 -6.45
N ASN A 49 -40.80 -2.73 -5.45
CA ASN A 49 -39.95 -1.55 -5.52
C ASN A 49 -38.52 -1.80 -4.98
N ARG A 50 -38.17 -3.04 -4.68
CA ARG A 50 -36.85 -3.41 -4.15
C ARG A 50 -36.17 -4.36 -5.11
N ALA A 51 -34.89 -4.13 -5.37
CA ALA A 51 -34.07 -5.11 -6.07
C ALA A 51 -32.71 -5.31 -5.41
N ARG A 52 -32.19 -6.53 -5.49
CA ARG A 52 -30.83 -6.91 -5.07
C ARG A 52 -30.06 -7.50 -6.24
N LEU A 53 -28.85 -7.01 -6.44
CA LEU A 53 -27.91 -7.53 -7.43
C LEU A 53 -26.93 -8.50 -6.77
N VAL A 54 -26.78 -9.69 -7.35
CA VAL A 54 -25.91 -10.76 -6.84
C VAL A 54 -24.98 -11.25 -7.96
N PRO A 55 -23.66 -11.00 -7.89
CA PRO A 55 -22.68 -11.55 -8.82
C PRO A 55 -22.61 -13.09 -8.74
N GLY A 56 -22.35 -13.76 -9.85
CA GLY A 56 -22.30 -15.23 -9.96
C GLY A 56 -20.98 -15.88 -9.52
N GLY A 57 -20.11 -15.15 -8.80
CA GLY A 57 -18.83 -15.63 -8.29
C GLY A 57 -18.83 -15.80 -6.76
N PRO A 58 -17.65 -15.77 -6.12
CA PRO A 58 -17.56 -15.72 -4.67
C PRO A 58 -18.41 -14.60 -4.10
N ALA A 59 -18.98 -14.81 -2.90
CA ALA A 59 -19.83 -13.83 -2.25
C ALA A 59 -19.10 -12.48 -2.13
N ALA A 60 -19.63 -11.46 -2.79
CA ALA A 60 -19.08 -10.12 -2.70
C ALA A 60 -19.24 -9.59 -1.27
N LYS A 61 -18.19 -8.94 -0.75
CA LYS A 61 -18.26 -8.23 0.55
C LYS A 61 -19.25 -7.07 0.49
N GLU A 62 -19.37 -6.45 -0.68
CA GLU A 62 -20.33 -5.40 -0.97
C GLU A 62 -21.67 -6.00 -1.39
N GLN A 63 -22.75 -5.50 -0.81
CA GLN A 63 -24.10 -5.81 -1.21
C GLN A 63 -24.70 -4.62 -1.98
N GLN A 64 -25.42 -4.91 -3.06
CA GLN A 64 -25.88 -3.90 -4.01
C GLN A 64 -27.39 -3.98 -4.20
N TYR A 65 -28.07 -2.84 -4.04
CA TYR A 65 -29.53 -2.75 -4.07
C TYR A 65 -30.01 -1.56 -4.89
N LEU A 66 -31.26 -1.68 -5.38
CA LEU A 66 -32.04 -0.58 -5.94
C LEU A 66 -33.29 -0.40 -5.06
N ASP A 67 -33.47 0.81 -4.55
CA ASP A 67 -34.70 1.28 -3.94
C ASP A 67 -35.46 2.12 -4.99
N LEU A 68 -36.38 1.45 -5.67
CA LEU A 68 -37.15 2.02 -6.79
C LEU A 68 -38.25 2.96 -6.31
N ALA A 69 -38.66 2.88 -5.03
CA ALA A 69 -39.61 3.82 -4.46
C ALA A 69 -38.94 5.18 -4.22
N GLU A 70 -37.68 5.13 -3.76
CA GLU A 70 -36.87 6.31 -3.45
C GLU A 70 -36.05 6.83 -4.65
N ASN A 71 -36.10 6.14 -5.79
CA ASN A 71 -35.23 6.38 -6.95
C ASN A 71 -33.75 6.49 -6.54
N ALA A 72 -33.27 5.54 -5.75
CA ALA A 72 -31.90 5.52 -5.23
C ALA A 72 -31.31 4.12 -5.24
N SER A 73 -29.99 4.01 -5.39
CA SER A 73 -29.26 2.78 -5.14
C SER A 73 -28.69 2.77 -3.73
N LEU A 74 -28.51 1.58 -3.18
CA LEU A 74 -27.82 1.36 -1.92
C LEU A 74 -26.66 0.40 -2.15
N GLN A 75 -25.47 0.78 -1.70
CA GLN A 75 -24.32 -0.11 -1.59
C GLN A 75 -23.98 -0.24 -0.12
N VAL A 76 -23.96 -1.47 0.40
CA VAL A 76 -23.78 -1.77 1.82
C VAL A 76 -22.54 -2.62 1.99
N LEU A 77 -21.60 -2.17 2.82
CA LEU A 77 -20.37 -2.88 3.15
C LEU A 77 -20.31 -3.15 4.65
N GLY A 78 -20.14 -4.42 5.01
CA GLY A 78 -19.78 -4.82 6.37
C GLY A 78 -18.27 -4.89 6.55
N SER A 79 -17.74 -4.31 7.62
CA SER A 79 -16.33 -4.44 8.00
C SER A 79 -16.13 -5.66 8.92
N PRO A 80 -14.91 -6.24 8.96
CA PRO A 80 -14.58 -7.33 9.90
C PRO A 80 -14.82 -6.97 11.37
N ASN A 81 -14.81 -5.69 11.71
CA ASN A 81 -15.01 -5.19 13.08
C ASN A 81 -16.49 -4.98 13.42
N GLY A 82 -17.41 -5.36 12.54
CA GLY A 82 -18.86 -5.24 12.73
C GLY A 82 -19.45 -3.89 12.34
N ASN A 83 -18.64 -2.94 11.84
CA ASN A 83 -19.16 -1.67 11.31
C ASN A 83 -19.87 -1.91 9.98
N ILE A 84 -20.91 -1.13 9.72
CA ILE A 84 -21.63 -1.14 8.44
C ILE A 84 -21.57 0.27 7.86
N TYR A 85 -21.11 0.35 6.61
CA TYR A 85 -21.08 1.59 5.83
C TYR A 85 -22.03 1.46 4.66
N THR A 86 -22.85 2.49 4.43
CA THR A 86 -23.80 2.52 3.31
C THR A 86 -23.61 3.78 2.49
N LEU A 87 -23.52 3.59 1.18
CA LEU A 87 -23.68 4.66 0.19
C LEU A 87 -25.11 4.60 -0.34
N LYS A 88 -25.91 5.65 -0.09
CA LYS A 88 -27.19 5.88 -0.77
C LYS A 88 -26.98 6.92 -1.85
N LYS A 89 -27.23 6.56 -3.11
CA LYS A 89 -27.02 7.46 -4.26
C LYS A 89 -28.31 7.60 -5.08
N PRO A 90 -28.88 8.81 -5.20
CA PRO A 90 -30.01 9.07 -6.08
C PRO A 90 -29.71 8.70 -7.54
N PHE A 91 -30.70 8.16 -8.25
CA PHE A 91 -30.56 7.81 -9.67
C PHE A 91 -30.18 9.01 -10.56
N ALA A 92 -30.63 10.20 -10.18
CA ALA A 92 -30.32 11.45 -10.86
C ALA A 92 -28.83 11.83 -10.81
N GLU A 93 -28.06 11.31 -9.85
CA GLU A 93 -26.62 11.57 -9.72
C GLU A 93 -25.75 10.65 -10.59
N TYR A 94 -26.34 9.62 -11.21
CA TYR A 94 -25.66 8.83 -12.22
C TYR A 94 -25.71 9.53 -13.58
N VAL A 95 -24.87 9.06 -14.51
CA VAL A 95 -24.90 9.54 -15.90
C VAL A 95 -26.28 9.23 -16.48
N GLN A 96 -26.96 10.26 -16.98
CA GLN A 96 -28.30 10.11 -17.53
C GLN A 96 -28.23 9.54 -18.96
N PRO A 97 -29.11 8.58 -19.30
CA PRO A 97 -29.12 7.96 -20.62
C PRO A 97 -29.68 8.90 -21.70
N GLU A 98 -29.02 8.92 -22.85
CA GLU A 98 -29.58 9.45 -24.10
C GLU A 98 -30.46 8.36 -24.73
N LEU A 99 -31.74 8.65 -24.95
CA LEU A 99 -32.65 7.73 -25.62
C LEU A 99 -32.35 7.72 -27.12
N LEU A 100 -32.22 6.54 -27.70
CA LEU A 100 -31.91 6.37 -29.12
C LEU A 100 -33.08 5.72 -29.86
N PRO A 101 -33.28 6.05 -31.15
CA PRO A 101 -34.21 5.30 -31.98
C PRO A 101 -33.71 3.85 -32.17
N GLY A 102 -34.65 2.93 -32.33
CA GLY A 102 -34.39 1.52 -32.56
C GLY A 102 -34.91 0.63 -31.44
N THR A 103 -35.29 -0.58 -31.82
CA THR A 103 -35.76 -1.62 -30.90
C THR A 103 -35.01 -2.92 -31.15
N ASP A 104 -34.95 -3.75 -30.11
CA ASP A 104 -34.48 -5.13 -30.22
C ASP A 104 -35.43 -6.03 -29.42
N THR A 105 -35.40 -7.34 -29.67
CA THR A 105 -36.22 -8.31 -28.94
C THR A 105 -35.34 -9.22 -28.10
N ILE A 106 -35.47 -9.12 -26.78
CA ILE A 106 -34.68 -9.91 -25.83
C ILE A 106 -35.64 -10.74 -24.99
N LEU A 107 -35.47 -12.06 -24.98
CA LEU A 107 -36.39 -13.01 -24.32
C LEU A 107 -37.86 -12.83 -24.73
N GLY A 108 -38.10 -12.45 -25.99
CA GLY A 108 -39.44 -12.18 -26.53
C GLY A 108 -40.04 -10.84 -26.11
N LEU A 109 -39.29 -9.97 -25.43
CA LEU A 109 -39.71 -8.64 -24.99
C LEU A 109 -39.12 -7.57 -25.89
N VAL A 110 -39.96 -6.64 -26.34
CA VAL A 110 -39.50 -5.48 -27.11
C VAL A 110 -38.75 -4.53 -26.17
N CYS A 111 -37.52 -4.22 -26.53
CA CYS A 111 -36.63 -3.34 -25.80
C CYS A 111 -36.33 -2.08 -26.62
N GLN A 112 -36.36 -0.94 -25.96
CA GLN A 112 -35.88 0.35 -26.48
C GLN A 112 -34.39 0.47 -26.25
N LYS A 113 -33.73 1.29 -27.07
CA LYS A 113 -32.29 1.53 -26.99
C LYS A 113 -31.98 2.86 -26.29
N ALA A 114 -30.97 2.87 -25.45
CA ALA A 114 -30.37 4.08 -24.90
C ALA A 114 -28.84 3.97 -24.92
N LYS A 115 -28.18 5.12 -24.77
CA LYS A 115 -26.72 5.23 -24.74
C LYS A 115 -26.28 6.08 -23.56
N LEU A 116 -25.18 5.67 -22.93
CA LEU A 116 -24.48 6.43 -21.91
C LEU A 116 -23.01 6.56 -22.32
N PHE A 117 -22.37 7.62 -21.86
CA PHE A 117 -20.92 7.81 -21.98
C PHE A 117 -20.32 7.94 -20.57
N ILE A 118 -19.65 6.88 -20.11
CA ILE A 118 -19.13 6.78 -18.74
C ILE A 118 -17.62 6.57 -18.80
N ARG A 119 -16.86 7.57 -18.35
CA ARG A 119 -15.38 7.53 -18.28
C ARG A 119 -14.76 7.03 -19.60
N SER A 120 -15.11 7.69 -20.71
CA SER A 120 -14.68 7.36 -22.07
C SER A 120 -15.24 6.06 -22.67
N ASN A 121 -16.06 5.31 -21.93
CA ASN A 121 -16.72 4.11 -22.45
C ASN A 121 -18.09 4.47 -23.01
N THR A 122 -18.36 3.98 -24.21
CA THR A 122 -19.73 3.97 -24.75
C THR A 122 -20.46 2.76 -24.19
N ILE A 123 -21.59 3.02 -23.53
CA ILE A 123 -22.45 1.99 -22.95
C ILE A 123 -23.79 2.04 -23.67
N GLU A 124 -24.10 1.01 -24.45
CA GLU A 124 -25.41 0.85 -25.06
C GLU A 124 -26.29 -0.03 -24.18
N VAL A 125 -27.54 0.37 -24.00
CA VAL A 125 -28.48 -0.27 -23.08
C VAL A 125 -29.76 -0.58 -23.83
N TRP A 126 -30.27 -1.80 -23.66
CA TRP A 126 -31.58 -2.20 -24.11
C TRP A 126 -32.47 -2.50 -22.91
N TYR A 127 -33.59 -1.80 -22.83
CA TYR A 127 -34.50 -1.84 -21.68
C TYR A 127 -35.95 -1.94 -22.12
N THR A 128 -36.82 -2.45 -21.25
CA THR A 128 -38.26 -2.52 -21.50
C THR A 128 -39.06 -1.87 -20.37
N ASN A 129 -40.13 -1.17 -20.74
CA ASN A 129 -41.14 -0.61 -19.83
C ASN A 129 -42.49 -1.37 -19.92
N GLN A 130 -42.51 -2.50 -20.64
CA GLN A 130 -43.73 -3.30 -20.82
C GLN A 130 -44.09 -4.15 -19.60
N LEU A 131 -43.17 -4.29 -18.64
CA LEU A 131 -43.32 -5.11 -17.45
C LEU A 131 -43.49 -4.24 -16.20
N ALA A 132 -44.11 -4.80 -15.16
CA ALA A 132 -44.13 -4.19 -13.84
C ALA A 132 -42.75 -4.18 -13.15
N LEU A 133 -41.81 -5.02 -13.65
CA LEU A 133 -40.44 -5.12 -13.16
C LEU A 133 -39.60 -3.93 -13.62
N LYS A 134 -38.77 -3.40 -12.73
CA LYS A 134 -37.75 -2.38 -13.05
C LYS A 134 -36.42 -2.75 -12.38
N GLY A 135 -35.32 -2.42 -13.04
CA GLY A 135 -33.99 -2.64 -12.48
C GLY A 135 -32.92 -2.79 -13.54
N THR A 136 -31.68 -2.86 -13.09
CA THR A 136 -30.50 -2.92 -13.97
C THR A 136 -29.47 -3.92 -13.43
N PRO A 137 -28.76 -4.65 -14.30
CA PRO A 137 -27.67 -5.53 -13.87
C PRO A 137 -26.40 -4.75 -13.46
N ASN A 138 -26.42 -3.41 -13.48
CA ASN A 138 -25.34 -2.55 -13.01
C ASN A 138 -25.91 -1.25 -12.43
N LEU A 139 -25.70 -0.99 -11.14
CA LEU A 139 -26.28 0.17 -10.43
C LEU A 139 -25.98 1.52 -11.11
N ALA A 140 -24.82 1.66 -11.73
CA ALA A 140 -24.40 2.92 -12.36
C ALA A 140 -24.92 3.11 -13.80
N VAL A 141 -25.61 2.11 -14.36
CA VAL A 141 -26.05 2.13 -15.77
C VAL A 141 -27.57 2.17 -15.85
N ALA A 142 -28.08 3.36 -16.16
CA ALA A 142 -29.50 3.66 -16.36
C ALA A 142 -30.44 3.13 -15.25
N PRO A 143 -30.11 3.30 -13.94
CA PRO A 143 -31.03 2.91 -12.89
C PRO A 143 -32.30 3.76 -12.99
N GLY A 144 -33.47 3.11 -13.14
CA GLY A 144 -34.77 3.79 -13.26
C GLY A 144 -35.35 3.91 -14.68
N LEU A 145 -34.61 3.55 -15.72
CA LEU A 145 -35.07 3.66 -17.12
C LEU A 145 -36.16 2.63 -17.50
N GLY A 146 -36.20 1.50 -16.79
CA GLY A 146 -37.08 0.36 -17.01
C GLY A 146 -36.43 -0.91 -16.46
N LEU A 147 -36.80 -2.08 -16.99
CA LEU A 147 -36.01 -3.30 -16.81
C LEU A 147 -34.94 -3.37 -17.91
N VAL A 148 -33.68 -3.19 -17.55
CA VAL A 148 -32.54 -3.31 -18.47
C VAL A 148 -32.26 -4.79 -18.73
N LEU A 149 -32.35 -5.23 -19.98
CA LEU A 149 -32.14 -6.63 -20.37
C LEU A 149 -30.80 -6.87 -21.08
N LYS A 150 -30.15 -5.82 -21.59
CA LYS A 150 -28.81 -5.92 -22.17
C LYS A 150 -28.03 -4.63 -21.98
N ILE A 151 -26.76 -4.78 -21.63
CA ILE A 151 -25.75 -3.73 -21.61
C ILE A 151 -24.62 -4.17 -22.54
N VAL A 152 -24.17 -3.28 -23.42
CA VAL A 152 -22.98 -3.48 -24.25
C VAL A 152 -22.00 -2.35 -23.99
N ARG A 153 -20.83 -2.69 -23.45
CA ARG A 153 -19.73 -1.75 -23.24
C ARG A 153 -18.77 -1.84 -24.41
N ASN A 154 -18.52 -0.70 -25.06
CA ASN A 154 -17.58 -0.52 -26.18
C ASN A 154 -17.77 -1.54 -27.33
N GLY A 155 -19.00 -1.98 -27.55
CA GLY A 155 -19.34 -2.91 -28.64
C GLY A 155 -18.90 -4.36 -28.44
N ASN A 156 -18.22 -4.72 -27.35
CA ASN A 156 -17.61 -6.06 -27.21
C ASN A 156 -17.89 -6.79 -25.90
N SER A 157 -18.10 -6.09 -24.79
CA SER A 157 -18.41 -6.68 -23.48
C SER A 157 -19.90 -6.55 -23.22
N GLU A 158 -20.60 -7.66 -23.13
CA GLU A 158 -22.06 -7.69 -23.00
C GLU A 158 -22.48 -8.31 -21.67
N THR A 159 -23.48 -7.73 -21.02
CA THR A 159 -24.27 -8.34 -19.96
C THR A 159 -25.69 -8.48 -20.48
N VAL A 160 -26.18 -9.71 -20.66
CA VAL A 160 -27.46 -9.98 -21.33
C VAL A 160 -28.33 -10.92 -20.51
N ALA A 161 -29.61 -10.59 -20.37
CA ALA A 161 -30.60 -11.40 -19.69
C ALA A 161 -30.80 -12.73 -20.45
N ARG A 162 -30.77 -13.83 -19.72
CA ARG A 162 -30.94 -15.20 -20.22
C ARG A 162 -32.26 -15.83 -19.80
N LYS A 163 -32.77 -15.42 -18.64
CA LYS A 163 -34.00 -15.97 -18.07
C LYS A 163 -34.66 -14.94 -17.16
N ILE A 164 -35.98 -14.87 -17.23
CA ILE A 164 -36.84 -14.19 -16.25
C ILE A 164 -37.70 -15.26 -15.59
N ASP A 165 -37.53 -15.46 -14.28
CA ASP A 165 -38.25 -16.44 -13.48
C ASP A 165 -39.24 -15.73 -12.56
N TYR A 166 -40.52 -15.74 -12.95
CA TYR A 166 -41.59 -15.08 -12.20
C TYR A 166 -42.03 -15.94 -11.02
N ARG A 167 -41.67 -15.49 -9.82
CA ARG A 167 -42.03 -16.12 -8.55
C ARG A 167 -41.89 -15.14 -7.39
N LYS A 168 -42.45 -15.52 -6.25
CA LYS A 168 -42.22 -14.81 -4.99
C LYS A 168 -40.74 -14.88 -4.62
N ILE A 169 -40.18 -13.75 -4.20
CA ILE A 169 -38.82 -13.66 -3.66
C ILE A 169 -38.88 -13.84 -2.15
N THR A 170 -38.02 -14.69 -1.61
CA THR A 170 -37.92 -14.88 -0.17
C THR A 170 -37.11 -13.75 0.49
N PRO A 171 -37.34 -13.46 1.78
CA PRO A 171 -36.52 -12.47 2.49
C PRO A 171 -35.02 -12.77 2.47
N ALA A 172 -34.64 -14.06 2.44
CA ALA A 172 -33.24 -14.48 2.37
C ALA A 172 -32.61 -14.21 0.99
N GLU A 173 -33.37 -14.36 -0.10
CA GLU A 173 -32.91 -14.04 -1.45
C GLU A 173 -32.76 -12.54 -1.66
N LEU A 174 -33.78 -11.77 -1.27
CA LEU A 174 -33.73 -10.31 -1.36
C LEU A 174 -32.68 -9.73 -0.41
N ALA A 175 -32.46 -10.38 0.74
CA ALA A 175 -31.55 -9.98 1.82
C ALA A 175 -31.54 -8.47 2.07
N TRP A 176 -32.71 -7.84 2.06
CA TRP A 176 -32.81 -6.39 2.20
C TRP A 176 -32.14 -5.96 3.51
N PRO A 177 -31.27 -4.92 3.52
CA PRO A 177 -30.50 -4.57 4.69
C PRO A 177 -31.44 -4.15 5.83
N ALA A 178 -31.40 -4.90 6.94
CA ALA A 178 -32.18 -4.58 8.14
C ALA A 178 -31.66 -3.32 8.84
N GLN A 179 -30.37 -3.00 8.67
CA GLN A 179 -29.70 -1.80 9.14
C GLN A 179 -28.71 -1.32 8.08
N THR A 180 -28.62 0.01 7.91
CA THR A 180 -27.71 0.64 6.95
C THR A 180 -26.44 1.19 7.59
N GLY A 181 -26.31 1.10 8.91
CA GLY A 181 -25.13 1.64 9.62
C GLY A 181 -24.88 3.11 9.30
N GLN A 182 -23.61 3.48 9.14
CA GLN A 182 -23.22 4.85 8.81
C GLN A 182 -23.44 5.14 7.33
N LEU A 183 -24.24 6.17 7.04
CA LEU A 183 -24.33 6.75 5.70
C LEU A 183 -23.08 7.58 5.41
N VAL A 184 -22.44 7.31 4.28
CA VAL A 184 -21.19 7.95 3.86
C VAL A 184 -21.30 8.41 2.40
N ASP A 185 -20.47 9.40 2.02
CA ASP A 185 -20.36 9.84 0.64
C ASP A 185 -19.59 8.84 -0.25
N ASP A 186 -19.57 9.09 -1.57
CA ASP A 186 -18.95 8.21 -2.57
C ASP A 186 -17.44 7.99 -2.32
N ALA A 187 -16.73 9.03 -1.89
CA ALA A 187 -15.30 8.97 -1.66
C ALA A 187 -14.96 8.16 -0.40
N ALA A 188 -15.70 8.39 0.68
CA ALA A 188 -15.58 7.65 1.93
C ALA A 188 -15.98 6.17 1.74
N TYR A 189 -17.08 5.89 1.02
CA TYR A 189 -17.48 4.51 0.71
C TYR A 189 -16.40 3.77 -0.08
N MET A 190 -15.85 4.40 -1.12
CA MET A 190 -14.77 3.82 -1.92
C MET A 190 -13.53 3.51 -1.08
N ARG A 191 -13.19 4.39 -0.12
CA ARG A 191 -12.10 4.14 0.82
C ARG A 191 -12.35 2.87 1.65
N GLU A 192 -13.53 2.74 2.25
CA GLU A 192 -13.88 1.56 3.05
C GLU A 192 -13.87 0.28 2.21
N VAL A 193 -14.36 0.35 0.96
CA VAL A 193 -14.28 -0.76 0.00
C VAL A 193 -12.84 -1.18 -0.24
N ILE A 194 -11.93 -0.24 -0.50
CA ILE A 194 -10.51 -0.52 -0.72
C ILE A 194 -9.87 -1.10 0.53
N GLU A 195 -10.07 -0.47 1.69
CA GLU A 195 -9.47 -0.89 2.97
C GLU A 195 -10.01 -2.25 3.43
N SER A 196 -11.22 -2.64 3.03
CA SER A 196 -11.78 -3.98 3.32
C SER A 196 -11.05 -5.13 2.61
N ARG A 197 -10.21 -4.83 1.61
CA ARG A 197 -9.53 -5.85 0.77
C ARG A 197 -8.21 -6.34 1.37
N TYR A 198 -7.65 -5.63 2.34
CA TYR A 198 -6.37 -5.97 2.96
C TYR A 198 -6.39 -5.71 4.46
N THR A 199 -5.40 -6.24 5.19
CA THR A 199 -5.26 -5.96 6.62
C THR A 199 -4.27 -4.83 6.85
N THR A 200 -4.59 -3.87 7.70
CA THR A 200 -3.66 -2.82 8.14
C THR A 200 -3.34 -3.00 9.61
N LEU A 201 -2.06 -3.09 9.94
CA LEU A 201 -1.55 -3.13 11.32
C LEU A 201 -0.86 -1.79 11.62
N PRO A 202 -1.47 -0.91 12.43
CA PRO A 202 -0.82 0.32 12.86
C PRO A 202 0.26 0.03 13.91
N VAL A 203 1.44 0.63 13.75
CA VAL A 203 2.57 0.54 14.70
C VAL A 203 2.71 1.87 15.46
N PHE A 204 2.80 2.98 14.73
CA PHE A 204 2.86 4.33 15.28
C PHE A 204 1.78 5.20 14.64
N ASP A 205 1.22 6.12 15.41
CA ASP A 205 0.20 7.07 14.92
C ASP A 205 0.54 8.48 15.43
N GLN A 206 0.94 9.34 14.49
CA GLN A 206 1.37 10.73 14.75
C GLN A 206 2.33 10.87 15.94
N GLU A 207 3.26 9.92 16.05
CA GLU A 207 4.27 9.90 17.11
C GLU A 207 5.35 10.93 16.82
N GLN A 208 5.74 11.67 17.86
CA GLN A 208 6.78 12.69 17.71
C GLN A 208 8.17 12.05 17.67
N ILE A 209 9.07 12.58 16.86
CA ILE A 209 10.50 12.28 16.88
C ILE A 209 11.22 13.63 16.94
N SER A 210 11.97 13.89 17.99
CA SER A 210 12.47 15.24 18.32
C SER A 210 13.68 15.16 19.25
N TRP A 211 14.43 16.24 19.37
CA TRP A 211 15.56 16.34 20.30
C TRP A 211 15.37 17.44 21.34
N GLY A 212 15.87 17.22 22.56
CA GLY A 212 15.84 18.23 23.64
C GLY A 212 14.55 18.25 24.48
N ASN A 213 13.68 17.26 24.30
CA ASN A 213 12.54 17.03 25.19
C ASN A 213 12.91 16.08 26.33
N ASN A 214 12.29 16.24 27.49
CA ASN A 214 12.45 15.31 28.60
C ASN A 214 11.83 13.96 28.23
N ILE A 215 12.55 12.88 28.49
CA ILE A 215 12.13 11.52 28.16
C ILE A 215 12.00 10.70 29.42
N ALA A 216 10.83 10.10 29.61
CA ALA A 216 10.58 9.07 30.58
C ALA A 216 10.06 7.84 29.84
N ASN A 217 10.89 6.81 29.74
CA ASN A 217 10.46 5.54 29.15
C ASN A 217 9.66 4.72 30.16
N PRO A 218 8.70 3.90 29.69
CA PRO A 218 8.06 2.91 30.54
C PRO A 218 9.06 1.83 30.98
N ALA A 219 8.62 0.92 31.86
CA ALA A 219 9.40 -0.26 32.21
C ALA A 219 9.77 -1.07 30.96
N ASP A 220 10.89 -1.79 31.03
CA ASP A 220 11.39 -2.57 29.89
C ASP A 220 10.39 -3.64 29.42
N ASP A 221 10.46 -3.96 28.13
CA ASP A 221 9.76 -5.07 27.46
C ASP A 221 8.23 -5.04 27.46
N GLN A 222 7.62 -3.89 27.76
CA GLN A 222 6.19 -3.68 27.59
C GLN A 222 5.79 -3.64 26.10
N SER A 223 4.69 -4.33 25.80
CA SER A 223 4.16 -4.43 24.44
C SER A 223 3.26 -3.24 24.09
N ASN A 224 3.30 -2.83 22.83
CA ASN A 224 2.46 -1.79 22.22
C ASN A 224 2.58 -0.38 22.84
N ILE A 225 3.63 -0.12 23.61
CA ILE A 225 3.96 1.21 24.15
C ILE A 225 5.18 1.80 23.43
N THR A 226 5.16 3.12 23.22
CA THR A 226 6.25 3.84 22.54
C THR A 226 7.36 4.19 23.53
N TYR A 227 8.55 3.68 23.28
CA TYR A 227 9.80 4.07 23.91
C TYR A 227 10.49 5.15 23.07
N ARG A 228 11.31 5.99 23.72
CA ARG A 228 12.08 7.08 23.13
C ARG A 228 13.53 6.95 23.56
N TYR A 229 14.44 6.87 22.61
CA TYR A 229 15.88 6.73 22.84
C TYR A 229 16.64 7.80 22.06
N ALA A 230 17.96 7.87 22.27
CA ALA A 230 18.85 8.82 21.60
C ALA A 230 18.36 10.28 21.66
N GLY A 231 18.00 10.74 22.87
CA GLY A 231 17.48 12.10 23.08
C GLY A 231 16.10 12.36 22.44
N GLY A 232 15.42 11.31 21.94
CA GLY A 232 14.08 11.36 21.36
C GLY A 232 14.05 11.22 19.83
N THR A 233 15.23 11.07 19.22
CA THR A 233 15.40 10.90 17.76
C THR A 233 15.14 9.47 17.29
N VAL A 234 15.03 8.52 18.23
CA VAL A 234 14.59 7.14 17.99
C VAL A 234 13.32 6.88 18.78
N ILE A 235 12.25 6.49 18.10
CA ILE A 235 11.09 5.85 18.74
C ILE A 235 11.15 4.34 18.51
N LEU A 236 10.73 3.56 19.49
CA LEU A 236 10.75 2.11 19.44
C LEU A 236 9.49 1.52 20.08
N LYS A 237 8.95 0.43 19.54
CA LYS A 237 7.78 -0.26 20.08
C LYS A 237 7.91 -1.77 19.88
N LYS A 238 7.66 -2.54 20.94
CA LYS A 238 7.51 -3.98 20.84
C LYS A 238 6.09 -4.29 20.35
N VAL A 239 5.96 -4.95 19.21
CA VAL A 239 4.67 -5.31 18.62
C VAL A 239 4.62 -6.79 18.26
N LYS A 240 3.41 -7.32 18.08
CA LYS A 240 3.19 -8.66 17.55
C LYS A 240 2.72 -8.59 16.10
N LEU A 241 3.52 -9.13 15.19
CA LEU A 241 3.21 -9.21 13.76
C LEU A 241 2.65 -10.60 13.39
N PRO A 242 1.71 -10.69 12.43
CA PRO A 242 1.15 -11.96 11.98
C PRO A 242 2.20 -12.83 11.29
N ALA A 243 2.00 -14.15 11.34
CA ALA A 243 2.79 -15.09 10.55
C ALA A 243 2.51 -14.88 9.04
N PRO A 244 3.52 -15.06 8.16
CA PRO A 244 3.34 -14.95 6.72
C PRO A 244 2.32 -15.95 6.18
N LYS A 245 1.43 -15.47 5.30
CA LYS A 245 0.52 -16.34 4.54
C LYS A 245 1.04 -16.55 3.11
N LYS A 246 0.66 -17.68 2.52
CA LYS A 246 0.97 -18.01 1.12
C LYS A 246 0.41 -16.92 0.19
N GLY A 247 1.21 -16.47 -0.78
CA GLY A 247 0.85 -15.40 -1.72
C GLY A 247 0.69 -13.98 -1.15
N GLU A 248 0.56 -13.81 0.17
CA GLU A 248 0.29 -12.50 0.79
C GLU A 248 1.46 -11.54 0.58
N THR A 249 1.22 -10.29 0.16
CA THR A 249 2.28 -9.26 0.08
C THR A 249 2.22 -8.32 1.27
N MET A 250 3.40 -7.91 1.76
CA MET A 250 3.53 -7.03 2.92
C MET A 250 4.16 -5.71 2.50
N PHE A 251 3.51 -4.59 2.82
CA PHE A 251 4.04 -3.25 2.61
C PHE A 251 4.28 -2.54 3.93
N ALA A 252 5.38 -1.81 4.03
CA ALA A 252 5.58 -0.79 5.05
C ALA A 252 5.16 0.56 4.50
N GLU A 253 4.31 1.27 5.24
CA GLU A 253 3.84 2.62 4.93
C GLU A 253 4.16 3.55 6.10
N LEU A 254 5.07 4.51 5.88
CA LEU A 254 5.41 5.56 6.81
C LEU A 254 4.91 6.91 6.27
N VAL A 255 4.07 7.59 7.02
CA VAL A 255 3.68 8.98 6.75
C VAL A 255 4.45 9.89 7.69
N GLN A 256 5.05 10.95 7.17
CA GLN A 256 5.85 11.90 7.94
C GLN A 256 5.51 13.35 7.59
N TYR A 257 5.52 14.23 8.58
CA TYR A 257 5.52 15.68 8.38
C TYR A 257 6.39 16.38 9.43
N SER A 258 6.86 17.60 9.12
CA SER A 258 7.61 18.39 10.08
C SER A 258 6.67 18.92 11.16
N ASN A 259 7.18 18.93 12.38
CA ASN A 259 6.54 19.55 13.54
C ASN A 259 7.43 20.66 14.14
N GLY A 260 8.41 21.14 13.37
CA GLY A 260 9.34 22.20 13.75
C GLY A 260 10.64 22.17 12.95
N ASP A 261 11.14 20.99 12.61
CA ASP A 261 12.42 20.86 11.89
C ASP A 261 12.29 21.28 10.42
N ALA A 262 13.18 22.17 9.97
CA ALA A 262 13.22 22.69 8.60
C ALA A 262 14.03 21.84 7.63
N TYR A 263 14.88 20.94 8.14
CA TYR A 263 15.92 20.27 7.35
C TYR A 263 15.46 18.93 6.75
N ASP A 264 16.21 18.48 5.74
CA ASP A 264 16.14 17.16 5.13
C ASP A 264 16.97 16.14 5.91
N ARG A 265 16.30 15.36 6.76
CA ARG A 265 16.94 14.44 7.70
C ARG A 265 16.97 13.02 7.18
N THR A 266 18.08 12.32 7.47
CA THR A 266 18.14 10.86 7.35
C THR A 266 17.12 10.22 8.29
N GLY A 267 16.36 9.29 7.74
CA GLY A 267 15.39 8.49 8.47
C GLY A 267 15.50 7.01 8.17
N SER A 268 15.23 6.18 9.16
CA SER A 268 15.26 4.73 9.05
C SER A 268 14.11 4.11 9.82
N VAL A 269 13.35 3.23 9.16
CA VAL A 269 12.46 2.27 9.83
C VAL A 269 13.25 0.98 9.98
N PHE A 270 13.37 0.46 11.19
CA PHE A 270 14.22 -0.69 11.47
C PHE A 270 13.57 -1.68 12.44
N MET A 271 14.02 -2.93 12.37
CA MET A 271 13.73 -3.98 13.36
C MET A 271 15.01 -4.27 14.13
N VAL A 272 14.91 -4.49 15.44
CA VAL A 272 16.04 -4.90 16.29
C VAL A 272 16.05 -6.43 16.46
N PRO A 273 17.01 -7.16 15.88
CA PRO A 273 17.15 -8.59 16.13
C PRO A 273 17.50 -8.86 17.59
N THR A 274 16.83 -9.84 18.21
CA THR A 274 17.04 -10.26 19.61
C THR A 274 17.30 -11.76 19.75
N ASP A 275 17.69 -12.40 18.65
CA ASP A 275 18.01 -13.83 18.53
C ASP A 275 19.45 -14.18 18.95
N LYS A 276 20.25 -13.17 19.32
CA LYS A 276 21.61 -13.30 19.82
C LYS A 276 21.73 -12.76 21.25
N ALA A 277 22.85 -13.08 21.91
CA ALA A 277 23.10 -12.69 23.30
C ALA A 277 23.13 -11.16 23.49
N ALA A 278 23.66 -10.42 22.52
CA ALA A 278 23.63 -8.96 22.48
C ALA A 278 22.73 -8.48 21.33
N SER A 279 22.10 -7.33 21.52
CA SER A 279 21.21 -6.71 20.54
C SER A 279 21.40 -5.20 20.48
N PHE A 280 20.85 -4.55 19.45
CA PHE A 280 20.87 -3.08 19.38
C PHE A 280 20.07 -2.44 20.55
N LEU A 281 19.19 -3.18 21.22
CA LEU A 281 18.52 -2.72 22.45
C LEU A 281 19.52 -2.46 23.58
N ASP A 282 20.61 -3.22 23.66
CA ASP A 282 21.64 -2.98 24.67
C ASP A 282 22.28 -1.60 24.47
N GLY A 283 22.55 -1.23 23.23
CA GLY A 283 22.98 0.13 22.87
C GLY A 283 21.96 1.18 23.31
N LEU A 284 20.69 0.99 22.95
CA LEU A 284 19.63 1.94 23.27
C LEU A 284 19.41 2.10 24.79
N ARG A 285 19.53 1.03 25.57
CA ARG A 285 19.29 1.02 27.03
C ARG A 285 20.51 1.42 27.85
N LYS A 286 21.71 1.01 27.44
CA LYS A 286 22.95 1.11 28.23
C LYS A 286 23.99 2.06 27.62
N GLY A 287 23.74 2.59 26.42
CA GLY A 287 24.62 3.49 25.67
C GLY A 287 25.41 2.77 24.56
N ALA A 288 25.90 3.54 23.57
CA ALA A 288 26.53 3.00 22.36
C ALA A 288 27.74 2.09 22.64
N ALA A 289 28.45 2.31 23.75
CA ALA A 289 29.59 1.48 24.17
C ALA A 289 29.20 0.05 24.57
N ALA A 290 27.91 -0.25 24.78
CA ALA A 290 27.42 -1.60 25.04
C ALA A 290 27.32 -2.46 23.76
N LEU A 291 27.42 -1.85 22.57
CA LEU A 291 27.41 -2.55 21.30
C LEU A 291 28.81 -3.10 20.99
N PRO A 292 28.92 -4.18 20.19
CA PRO A 292 30.22 -4.63 19.68
C PRO A 292 30.93 -3.53 18.91
N VAL A 293 32.25 -3.43 19.09
CA VAL A 293 33.08 -2.39 18.49
C VAL A 293 34.13 -3.01 17.59
N PHE A 294 34.39 -2.40 16.45
CA PHE A 294 35.61 -2.63 15.67
C PHE A 294 36.35 -1.32 15.40
N THR A 295 37.65 -1.42 15.18
CA THR A 295 38.52 -0.29 14.81
C THR A 295 38.85 -0.38 13.33
N ALA A 296 38.55 0.66 12.56
CA ALA A 296 38.91 0.71 11.13
C ALA A 296 40.33 1.25 10.93
N LYS A 297 40.88 1.16 9.70
CA LYS A 297 42.21 1.68 9.36
C LYS A 297 42.39 3.19 9.55
N ASN A 298 41.32 3.96 9.68
CA ASN A 298 41.40 5.37 10.04
C ASN A 298 41.60 5.62 11.55
N GLY A 299 41.67 4.55 12.36
CA GLY A 299 41.88 4.60 13.81
C GLY A 299 40.63 4.88 14.64
N LYS A 300 39.48 5.13 14.01
CA LYS A 300 38.20 5.33 14.72
C LYS A 300 37.56 4.00 15.09
N GLN A 301 36.73 4.06 16.13
CA GLN A 301 35.92 2.94 16.62
C GLN A 301 34.48 3.08 16.16
N TYR A 302 33.89 1.98 15.70
CA TYR A 302 32.54 1.92 15.16
C TYR A 302 31.70 0.91 15.94
N GLN A 303 30.54 1.35 16.43
CA GLN A 303 29.71 0.60 17.36
C GLN A 303 28.53 -0.05 16.63
N GLY A 304 28.37 -1.37 16.76
CA GLY A 304 27.20 -2.14 16.33
C GLY A 304 26.95 -2.18 14.81
N MET A 305 27.95 -1.86 13.97
CA MET A 305 27.71 -1.78 12.52
C MET A 305 27.83 -3.12 11.79
N ILE A 306 28.42 -4.15 12.40
CA ILE A 306 28.66 -5.45 11.76
C ILE A 306 28.15 -6.60 12.63
N ALA A 307 27.67 -7.66 11.99
CA ALA A 307 27.32 -8.91 12.65
C ALA A 307 28.55 -9.56 13.29
N THR A 308 28.34 -10.22 14.43
CA THR A 308 29.32 -11.08 15.12
C THR A 308 28.63 -12.38 15.52
N ASP A 309 29.37 -13.32 16.11
CA ASP A 309 28.78 -14.57 16.61
C ASP A 309 27.64 -14.32 17.63
N ASN A 310 27.74 -13.22 18.37
CA ASN A 310 26.88 -12.87 19.50
C ASN A 310 26.00 -11.63 19.27
N TYR A 311 26.01 -11.03 18.08
CA TYR A 311 25.28 -9.80 17.79
C TYR A 311 24.86 -9.72 16.32
N LEU A 312 23.66 -9.19 16.09
CA LEU A 312 23.20 -8.78 14.77
C LEU A 312 22.89 -7.27 14.76
N PRO A 313 23.34 -6.54 13.72
CA PRO A 313 22.98 -5.14 13.53
C PRO A 313 21.47 -4.99 13.29
N ALA A 314 20.94 -3.79 13.51
CA ALA A 314 19.54 -3.48 13.22
C ALA A 314 19.20 -3.76 11.75
N LEU A 315 18.11 -4.50 11.51
CA LEU A 315 17.60 -4.78 10.18
C LEU A 315 16.87 -3.54 9.68
N GLU A 316 17.40 -2.88 8.66
CA GLU A 316 16.74 -1.72 8.06
C GLU A 316 15.60 -2.15 7.13
N VAL A 317 14.38 -1.80 7.52
CA VAL A 317 13.16 -2.06 6.76
C VAL A 317 13.03 -1.03 5.65
N LEU A 318 13.08 0.26 6.00
CA LEU A 318 13.03 1.38 5.06
C LEU A 318 14.15 2.38 5.37
N ARG A 319 14.79 2.92 4.32
CA ARG A 319 15.52 4.19 4.43
C ARG A 319 14.76 5.29 3.74
N PHE A 320 14.62 6.43 4.39
CA PHE A 320 13.91 7.59 3.85
C PHE A 320 14.59 8.89 4.25
N PHE A 321 14.24 9.97 3.56
CA PHE A 321 14.75 11.30 3.83
C PHE A 321 13.57 12.24 3.99
N THR A 322 13.49 12.94 5.12
CA THR A 322 12.44 13.93 5.30
C THR A 322 12.59 15.02 4.25
N PRO A 323 11.49 15.60 3.75
CA PRO A 323 11.62 16.82 2.99
C PRO A 323 11.95 17.99 3.92
N PHE A 324 12.32 19.12 3.33
CA PHE A 324 12.53 20.38 4.04
C PHE A 324 11.21 20.97 4.58
N GLY A 325 10.87 20.68 5.84
CA GLY A 325 9.87 21.46 6.59
C GLY A 325 8.40 21.28 6.17
N VAL A 326 8.05 20.19 5.47
CA VAL A 326 6.67 19.93 5.01
C VAL A 326 5.64 20.10 6.12
N ARG A 327 4.49 20.72 5.82
CA ARG A 327 3.41 21.11 6.76
C ARG A 327 3.75 22.31 7.63
N HIS A 328 4.76 22.20 8.49
CA HIS A 328 5.06 23.24 9.50
C HIS A 328 5.41 24.58 8.85
N PHE A 329 6.09 24.56 7.70
CA PHE A 329 6.54 25.75 6.99
C PHE A 329 5.65 26.12 5.80
N ASN A 330 4.57 25.37 5.50
CA ASN A 330 3.72 25.60 4.32
C ASN A 330 3.13 27.02 4.31
N GLU A 331 2.62 27.51 5.46
CA GLU A 331 2.06 28.86 5.57
C GLU A 331 3.11 29.97 5.64
N GLN A 332 4.35 29.63 6.01
CA GLN A 332 5.44 30.60 6.12
C GLN A 332 6.07 30.90 4.75
N VAL A 333 6.00 29.95 3.82
CA VAL A 333 6.59 30.06 2.48
C VAL A 333 5.47 30.11 1.43
N LYS A 334 5.06 31.30 0.99
CA LYS A 334 3.99 31.45 -0.01
C LYS A 334 4.55 31.78 -1.38
N ILE A 335 4.42 30.85 -2.34
CA ILE A 335 4.83 31.03 -3.73
C ILE A 335 3.61 30.84 -4.62
N LYS A 336 3.34 31.80 -5.51
CA LYS A 336 2.17 31.75 -6.40
C LYS A 336 2.24 30.50 -7.30
N GLY A 337 1.18 29.68 -7.28
CA GLY A 337 1.09 28.44 -8.05
C GLY A 337 1.70 27.21 -7.37
N TYR A 338 2.32 27.37 -6.20
CA TYR A 338 2.84 26.25 -5.43
C TYR A 338 1.79 25.83 -4.38
N HIS A 339 1.39 24.56 -4.46
CA HIS A 339 0.52 23.93 -3.48
C HIS A 339 1.35 22.91 -2.72
N TRP A 340 1.91 23.33 -1.58
CA TRP A 340 2.76 22.46 -0.76
C TRP A 340 1.98 21.26 -0.24
N ALA A 341 2.63 20.10 -0.23
CA ALA A 341 2.07 18.90 0.38
C ALA A 341 1.94 19.09 1.91
N ASP A 342 0.94 18.45 2.52
CA ASP A 342 0.75 18.46 3.98
C ASP A 342 1.56 17.37 4.70
N SER A 343 2.04 16.37 3.96
CA SER A 343 2.89 15.29 4.47
C SER A 343 3.54 14.55 3.31
N VAL A 344 4.51 13.69 3.62
CA VAL A 344 5.10 12.76 2.66
C VAL A 344 4.83 11.33 3.12
N MET A 345 4.52 10.46 2.16
CA MET A 345 4.32 9.03 2.38
C MET A 345 5.44 8.24 1.72
N TYR A 346 6.08 7.38 2.51
CA TYR A 346 7.05 6.40 2.06
C TYR A 346 6.39 5.03 2.13
N LYS A 347 6.19 4.39 0.98
CA LYS A 347 5.55 3.07 0.92
C LYS A 347 6.37 2.13 0.05
N GLN A 348 6.73 0.98 0.60
CA GLN A 348 7.58 -0.01 -0.07
C GLN A 348 7.07 -1.42 0.22
N ASP A 349 7.10 -2.26 -0.82
CA ASP A 349 6.95 -3.71 -0.69
C ASP A 349 8.17 -4.26 0.07
N ILE A 350 7.89 -4.94 1.18
CA ILE A 350 8.87 -5.57 2.07
C ILE A 350 8.56 -7.06 2.25
N SER A 351 7.89 -7.67 1.27
CA SER A 351 7.50 -9.08 1.29
C SER A 351 8.70 -10.01 1.46
N GLU A 352 9.90 -9.61 1.04
CA GLU A 352 11.14 -10.35 1.23
C GLU A 352 11.59 -10.42 2.70
N LEU A 353 11.14 -9.49 3.53
CA LEU A 353 11.47 -9.43 4.96
C LEU A 353 10.40 -10.09 5.86
N GLN A 354 9.27 -10.52 5.28
CA GLN A 354 8.09 -10.95 6.03
C GLN A 354 8.38 -12.11 6.99
N ASN A 355 9.22 -13.08 6.58
CA ASN A 355 9.63 -14.20 7.44
C ASN A 355 10.47 -13.76 8.66
N ARG A 356 11.07 -12.56 8.63
CA ARG A 356 11.79 -11.97 9.76
C ARG A 356 10.95 -10.94 10.52
N LEU A 357 9.89 -10.42 9.91
CA LEU A 357 8.93 -9.47 10.47
C LEU A 357 7.63 -10.18 10.88
N GLN A 358 7.76 -11.20 11.74
CA GLN A 358 6.64 -11.97 12.30
C GLN A 358 6.85 -12.23 13.79
N GLY A 359 5.77 -12.52 14.52
CA GLY A 359 5.84 -12.78 15.96
C GLY A 359 6.12 -11.49 16.76
N GLU A 360 6.71 -11.63 17.95
CA GLU A 360 7.09 -10.46 18.75
C GLU A 360 8.39 -9.84 18.23
N VAL A 361 8.32 -8.58 17.81
CA VAL A 361 9.47 -7.85 17.28
C VAL A 361 9.54 -6.44 17.86
N TRP A 362 10.76 -5.92 17.93
CA TRP A 362 11.02 -4.51 18.24
C TRP A 362 11.17 -3.71 16.95
N LEU A 363 10.24 -2.78 16.72
CA LEU A 363 10.25 -1.89 15.56
C LEU A 363 10.53 -0.46 15.98
N GLY A 364 11.38 0.22 15.22
CA GLY A 364 11.74 1.60 15.46
C GLY A 364 11.64 2.48 14.24
N VAL A 365 11.54 3.77 14.51
CA VAL A 365 11.73 4.84 13.52
C VAL A 365 12.77 5.80 14.10
N TYR A 366 13.82 6.04 13.32
CA TYR A 366 14.85 7.04 13.58
C TYR A 366 14.67 8.20 12.61
N ILE A 367 14.82 9.43 13.10
CA ILE A 367 15.04 10.64 12.29
C ILE A 367 16.10 11.49 13.00
N GLY A 368 17.29 11.61 12.39
CA GLY A 368 18.40 12.36 12.96
C GLY A 368 18.13 13.86 12.96
N ASN A 369 17.80 14.45 14.11
CA ASN A 369 17.48 15.87 14.22
C ASN A 369 17.92 16.47 15.56
N TYR A 370 17.96 17.79 15.61
CA TYR A 370 18.27 18.58 16.80
C TYR A 370 17.16 19.56 17.17
N ASP A 371 15.95 19.36 16.64
CA ASP A 371 14.82 20.28 16.85
C ASP A 371 13.84 19.78 17.91
N LYS A 372 13.34 20.71 18.73
CA LYS A 372 12.43 20.39 19.85
C LYS A 372 11.02 20.03 19.38
N GLY A 373 10.58 20.60 18.27
CA GLY A 373 9.33 20.22 17.60
C GLY A 373 9.49 18.93 16.79
N GLY A 374 10.61 18.82 16.08
CA GLY A 374 11.05 17.67 15.32
C GLY A 374 10.07 17.30 14.21
N HIS A 375 9.70 16.03 14.17
CA HIS A 375 8.82 15.44 13.16
C HIS A 375 7.70 14.64 13.82
N LYS A 376 6.67 14.34 13.04
CA LYS A 376 5.58 13.43 13.41
C LYS A 376 5.51 12.32 12.39
N VAL A 377 5.39 11.07 12.85
CA VAL A 377 5.34 9.89 11.99
C VAL A 377 4.17 8.97 12.31
N SER A 378 3.63 8.33 11.28
CA SER A 378 2.68 7.22 11.41
C SER A 378 3.18 6.04 10.60
N LEU A 379 3.42 4.90 11.24
CA LEU A 379 3.92 3.68 10.60
C LEU A 379 2.83 2.62 10.60
N ARG A 380 2.58 2.02 9.44
CA ARG A 380 1.60 0.95 9.25
C ARG A 380 2.19 -0.16 8.39
N PHE A 381 1.85 -1.41 8.71
CA PHE A 381 2.06 -2.52 7.79
C PHE A 381 0.75 -2.90 7.12
N LYS A 382 0.78 -3.08 5.80
CA LYS A 382 -0.37 -3.49 5.00
C LYS A 382 -0.13 -4.88 4.42
N TYR A 383 -1.04 -5.80 4.69
CA TYR A 383 -1.00 -7.19 4.27
C TYR A 383 -2.09 -7.42 3.22
N TYR A 384 -1.68 -7.53 1.97
CA TYR A 384 -2.59 -7.78 0.85
C TYR A 384 -2.66 -9.29 0.61
N PRO A 385 -3.87 -9.89 0.59
CA PRO A 385 -3.99 -11.29 0.21
C PRO A 385 -3.46 -11.49 -1.21
N GLY A 386 -2.73 -12.58 -1.44
CA GLY A 386 -2.29 -12.96 -2.78
C GLY A 386 -3.43 -13.54 -3.60
N ASP A 387 -3.28 -13.49 -4.92
CA ASP A 387 -4.16 -14.22 -5.83
C ASP A 387 -3.63 -15.66 -6.04
N ASP A 388 -4.43 -16.55 -6.65
CA ASP A 388 -4.08 -17.97 -6.85
C ASP A 388 -2.73 -18.17 -7.58
N GLU A 389 -2.31 -17.20 -8.40
CA GLU A 389 -1.03 -17.22 -9.13
C GLU A 389 0.18 -16.93 -8.22
N ASP A 390 0.00 -16.12 -7.17
CA ASP A 390 1.06 -15.69 -6.26
C ASP A 390 1.45 -16.76 -5.25
N GLU A 391 0.58 -17.75 -5.08
CA GLU A 391 0.76 -18.83 -4.11
C GLU A 391 2.07 -19.60 -4.32
N ASN A 392 2.53 -19.75 -5.55
CA ASN A 392 3.70 -20.57 -5.88
C ASN A 392 5.04 -19.81 -5.80
N SER A 393 5.03 -18.53 -5.43
CA SER A 393 6.27 -17.75 -5.28
C SER A 393 7.01 -18.14 -3.99
N GLN A 394 8.26 -18.62 -4.14
CA GLN A 394 9.12 -18.87 -2.98
C GLN A 394 9.73 -17.57 -2.48
N LYS A 395 9.50 -17.26 -1.21
CA LYS A 395 10.09 -16.09 -0.53
C LYS A 395 11.29 -16.51 0.32
N PRO A 396 12.28 -15.63 0.54
CA PRO A 396 13.36 -15.90 1.47
C PRO A 396 12.83 -16.16 2.87
N ASP A 397 13.29 -17.23 3.51
CA ASP A 397 12.98 -17.60 4.90
C ASP A 397 14.22 -17.59 5.81
N TRP A 398 15.42 -17.58 5.22
CA TRP A 398 16.66 -17.23 5.91
C TRP A 398 17.01 -15.77 5.63
N ILE A 399 16.95 -14.92 6.65
CA ILE A 399 17.16 -13.47 6.55
C ILE A 399 18.16 -13.06 7.63
N TYR A 400 19.35 -12.61 7.22
CA TYR A 400 20.50 -12.38 8.09
C TYR A 400 21.09 -10.97 7.86
N PRO A 401 20.81 -9.98 8.74
CA PRO A 401 21.39 -8.65 8.64
C PRO A 401 22.89 -8.71 8.93
N VAL A 402 23.71 -8.49 7.91
CA VAL A 402 25.17 -8.63 7.97
C VAL A 402 25.84 -7.36 8.49
N PHE A 403 25.39 -6.20 8.00
CA PHE A 403 25.91 -4.91 8.42
C PHE A 403 24.84 -3.83 8.32
N ASN A 404 24.98 -2.80 9.15
CA ASN A 404 24.23 -1.56 9.07
C ASN A 404 25.08 -0.43 9.67
N THR A 405 25.62 0.44 8.82
CA THR A 405 26.47 1.56 9.23
C THR A 405 25.68 2.82 9.56
N THR A 406 24.37 2.84 9.30
CA THR A 406 23.50 3.94 9.71
C THR A 406 23.56 4.09 11.21
N ASN A 407 24.08 5.23 11.67
CA ASN A 407 24.23 5.51 13.07
C ASN A 407 22.90 5.96 13.68
N LEU A 408 21.97 5.02 13.85
CA LEU A 408 20.64 5.24 14.45
C LEU A 408 20.71 5.91 15.84
N MET A 409 21.85 5.80 16.52
CA MET A 409 22.17 6.48 17.78
C MET A 409 23.12 7.67 17.60
N GLU A 410 23.02 8.42 16.49
CA GLU A 410 23.76 9.64 16.20
C GLU A 410 23.77 10.61 17.41
N MET A 411 22.60 10.90 17.97
CA MET A 411 22.43 11.76 19.15
C MET A 411 22.66 11.02 20.49
N ALA A 412 23.27 9.83 20.46
CA ALA A 412 23.63 9.02 21.64
C ALA A 412 25.00 8.34 21.52
N GLY A 413 25.92 8.94 20.75
CA GLY A 413 27.34 8.58 20.76
C GLY A 413 27.72 7.43 19.83
N GLN A 414 26.86 7.04 18.89
CA GLN A 414 27.26 6.15 17.80
C GLN A 414 27.95 6.96 16.68
N GLU A 415 29.15 6.52 16.31
CA GLU A 415 30.04 7.23 15.37
C GLU A 415 29.46 7.30 13.95
N TYR A 416 29.69 8.41 13.24
CA TYR A 416 29.32 8.55 11.83
C TYR A 416 30.17 7.59 10.98
N PRO A 417 29.57 6.93 9.96
CA PRO A 417 30.23 5.89 9.17
C PRO A 417 31.24 6.45 8.16
N THR A 418 32.32 6.98 8.71
CA THR A 418 33.42 7.65 8.02
C THR A 418 34.56 6.71 7.64
N LEU A 419 34.41 5.39 7.87
CA LEU A 419 35.47 4.39 7.73
C LEU A 419 36.01 4.25 6.30
N PHE A 420 35.23 4.63 5.30
CA PHE A 420 35.55 4.42 3.89
C PHE A 420 36.63 5.40 3.37
N ASP A 421 37.09 6.35 4.20
CA ASP A 421 38.19 7.25 3.86
C ASP A 421 39.55 6.53 3.77
N LYS A 422 39.75 5.51 4.59
CA LYS A 422 41.00 4.73 4.68
C LYS A 422 40.78 3.22 4.68
N ASP A 423 39.54 2.76 4.75
CA ASP A 423 39.22 1.34 4.84
C ASP A 423 38.03 0.90 3.98
N SER A 424 37.67 -0.37 4.11
CA SER A 424 36.46 -0.98 3.58
C SER A 424 35.74 -1.73 4.69
N LEU A 425 34.41 -1.71 4.70
CA LEU A 425 33.62 -2.48 5.65
C LEU A 425 33.74 -3.96 5.29
N THR A 426 34.32 -4.78 6.16
CA THR A 426 34.47 -6.23 5.95
C THR A 426 33.77 -6.98 7.08
N VAL A 427 32.94 -7.96 6.71
CA VAL A 427 32.21 -8.81 7.66
C VAL A 427 32.37 -10.27 7.28
N THR A 428 32.64 -11.11 8.27
CA THR A 428 32.63 -12.56 8.13
C THR A 428 31.24 -13.08 8.46
N VAL A 429 30.70 -13.93 7.59
CA VAL A 429 29.39 -14.58 7.74
C VAL A 429 29.57 -16.09 7.65
N ASN A 430 28.70 -16.83 8.36
CA ASN A 430 28.61 -18.26 8.23
C ASN A 430 27.23 -18.62 7.68
N ILE A 431 27.19 -19.15 6.46
CA ILE A 431 25.95 -19.56 5.80
C ILE A 431 25.60 -20.99 6.26
N PRO A 432 24.39 -21.22 6.79
CA PRO A 432 23.96 -22.56 7.19
C PRO A 432 23.85 -23.54 6.02
N GLU A 433 23.99 -24.82 6.33
CA GLU A 433 23.69 -25.91 5.39
C GLU A 433 22.26 -25.81 4.84
N GLY A 434 22.09 -26.08 3.55
CA GLY A 434 20.78 -26.10 2.88
C GLY A 434 20.22 -24.73 2.46
N VAL A 435 20.87 -23.62 2.80
CA VAL A 435 20.51 -22.29 2.28
C VAL A 435 20.98 -22.14 0.83
N HIS A 436 20.09 -21.71 -0.06
CA HIS A 436 20.35 -21.50 -1.48
C HIS A 436 19.63 -20.23 -2.00
N HIS A 437 19.86 -19.88 -3.27
CA HIS A 437 19.34 -18.65 -3.89
C HIS A 437 19.70 -17.39 -3.10
N LEU A 438 20.96 -17.32 -2.68
CA LEU A 438 21.45 -16.22 -1.86
C LEU A 438 21.45 -14.90 -2.63
N GLN A 439 21.04 -13.85 -1.93
CA GLN A 439 21.11 -12.48 -2.40
C GLN A 439 21.43 -11.54 -1.25
N LEU A 440 22.08 -10.42 -1.56
CA LEU A 440 22.30 -9.31 -0.64
C LEU A 440 21.30 -8.19 -0.97
N ARG A 441 20.41 -7.89 -0.02
CA ARG A 441 19.62 -6.66 -0.01
C ARG A 441 20.51 -5.52 0.50
N TYR A 442 20.88 -4.61 -0.39
CA TYR A 442 21.84 -3.53 -0.13
C TYR A 442 21.18 -2.15 -0.25
N ILE A 443 21.21 -1.35 0.81
CA ILE A 443 20.77 0.06 0.81
C ILE A 443 22.01 0.92 1.03
N THR A 444 22.20 1.96 0.22
CA THR A 444 23.34 2.87 0.31
C THR A 444 22.94 4.31 0.01
N THR A 445 23.49 5.26 0.77
CA THR A 445 23.32 6.70 0.58
C THR A 445 24.59 7.43 0.99
N GLY A 446 25.07 8.32 0.13
CA GLY A 446 26.23 9.16 0.37
C GLY A 446 25.84 10.51 0.98
N HIS A 447 26.66 11.02 1.89
CA HIS A 447 26.39 12.23 2.67
C HIS A 447 27.59 13.15 2.75
N GLY A 448 27.34 14.42 3.11
CA GLY A 448 28.34 15.48 3.20
C GLY A 448 27.85 16.72 2.47
N GLY A 449 27.09 17.57 3.17
CA GLY A 449 26.29 18.65 2.60
C GLY A 449 27.04 19.90 2.12
N TRP A 450 28.14 19.73 1.39
CA TRP A 450 28.84 20.82 0.69
C TRP A 450 29.22 20.40 -0.73
N GLY A 451 29.60 21.35 -1.59
CA GLY A 451 29.82 21.08 -3.02
C GLY A 451 30.86 19.99 -3.33
N GLY A 452 31.80 19.69 -2.43
CA GLY A 452 32.78 18.61 -2.57
C GLY A 452 32.46 17.34 -1.77
N GLY A 453 31.36 17.32 -1.02
CA GLY A 453 30.98 16.19 -0.17
C GLY A 453 30.21 15.13 -0.94
N ASP A 454 30.14 13.93 -0.37
CA ASP A 454 29.67 12.74 -1.08
C ASP A 454 28.15 12.74 -1.31
N GLU A 455 27.41 13.66 -0.67
CA GLU A 455 26.00 13.91 -0.98
C GLU A 455 25.81 14.31 -2.44
N PHE A 456 26.67 15.21 -2.94
CA PHE A 456 26.56 15.83 -4.27
C PHE A 456 27.59 15.34 -5.28
N ASN A 457 28.37 14.32 -4.91
CA ASN A 457 29.43 13.78 -5.76
C ASN A 457 29.29 12.25 -5.88
N PRO A 458 29.00 11.72 -7.09
CA PRO A 458 28.78 10.28 -7.27
C PRO A 458 30.02 9.45 -6.93
N LYS A 459 29.85 8.38 -6.14
CA LYS A 459 30.94 7.46 -5.76
C LYS A 459 30.61 6.02 -6.13
N GLN A 460 31.59 5.29 -6.67
CA GLN A 460 31.42 3.87 -6.98
C GLN A 460 31.35 3.05 -5.69
N ASN A 461 30.24 2.35 -5.49
CA ASN A 461 30.10 1.34 -4.44
C ASN A 461 30.50 -0.01 -5.03
N GLU A 462 31.46 -0.70 -4.42
CA GLU A 462 31.92 -2.02 -4.84
C GLU A 462 31.70 -3.05 -3.73
N ILE A 463 31.07 -4.17 -4.10
CA ILE A 463 30.76 -5.28 -3.20
C ILE A 463 31.59 -6.48 -3.62
N PHE A 464 32.34 -7.02 -2.67
CA PHE A 464 33.18 -8.20 -2.85
C PHE A 464 32.69 -9.35 -1.97
N VAL A 465 32.78 -10.55 -2.50
CA VAL A 465 32.55 -11.81 -1.80
C VAL A 465 33.80 -12.68 -1.98
N ASP A 466 34.40 -13.10 -0.87
CA ASP A 466 35.64 -13.91 -0.85
C ASP A 466 36.76 -13.34 -1.75
N GLY A 467 36.94 -12.02 -1.66
CA GLY A 467 37.93 -11.28 -2.43
C GLY A 467 37.57 -11.03 -3.91
N LYS A 468 36.52 -11.65 -4.44
CA LYS A 468 36.04 -11.43 -5.82
C LYS A 468 34.96 -10.36 -5.84
N ARG A 469 35.00 -9.45 -6.81
CA ARG A 469 33.96 -8.42 -6.95
C ARG A 469 32.67 -9.06 -7.45
N ALA A 470 31.64 -9.05 -6.62
CA ALA A 470 30.32 -9.60 -6.93
C ALA A 470 29.40 -8.56 -7.59
N TYR A 471 29.52 -7.29 -7.22
CA TYR A 471 28.70 -6.21 -7.76
C TYR A 471 29.39 -4.85 -7.67
N HIS A 472 29.02 -3.91 -8.53
CA HIS A 472 29.38 -2.51 -8.39
C HIS A 472 28.37 -1.62 -9.10
N PHE A 473 28.18 -0.41 -8.57
CA PHE A 473 27.38 0.62 -9.23
C PHE A 473 27.68 2.00 -8.62
N ILE A 474 27.22 3.05 -9.28
CA ILE A 474 27.25 4.40 -8.74
C ILE A 474 25.81 4.73 -8.28
N PRO A 475 25.51 4.72 -6.98
CA PRO A 475 24.21 5.12 -6.47
C PRO A 475 24.00 6.63 -6.69
N TRP A 476 23.08 7.00 -7.59
CA TRP A 476 22.85 8.38 -7.99
C TRP A 476 21.41 8.62 -8.43
N ARG A 477 20.83 9.77 -8.04
CA ARG A 477 19.47 10.20 -8.39
C ARG A 477 19.52 11.57 -9.05
N THR A 478 18.81 11.72 -10.17
CA THR A 478 18.76 12.96 -10.97
C THR A 478 17.35 13.53 -11.13
N ASP A 479 16.39 13.03 -10.36
CA ASP A 479 14.96 13.33 -10.45
C ASP A 479 14.45 14.15 -9.25
N CYS A 480 15.35 14.65 -8.39
CA CYS A 480 14.97 15.27 -7.12
C CYS A 480 14.06 16.50 -7.25
N GLY A 481 14.19 17.28 -8.34
CA GLY A 481 13.29 18.40 -8.65
C GLY A 481 11.81 18.01 -8.78
N THR A 482 11.50 16.73 -9.04
CA THR A 482 10.12 16.20 -9.07
C THR A 482 9.41 16.37 -7.72
N TYR A 483 10.16 16.41 -6.62
CA TYR A 483 9.62 16.44 -5.26
C TYR A 483 9.59 17.84 -4.66
N ARG A 484 9.76 18.90 -5.47
CA ARG A 484 9.83 20.30 -5.01
C ARG A 484 8.65 20.70 -4.13
N LEU A 485 7.42 20.25 -4.46
CA LEU A 485 6.19 20.59 -3.74
C LEU A 485 6.07 19.95 -2.35
N SER A 486 6.98 19.07 -1.97
CA SER A 486 7.09 18.57 -0.59
C SER A 486 8.07 19.36 0.26
N ASN A 487 8.84 20.30 -0.31
CA ASN A 487 10.02 20.90 0.31
C ASN A 487 9.88 22.42 0.53
N PRO A 488 8.90 22.91 1.31
CA PRO A 488 8.66 24.33 1.50
C PRO A 488 9.88 25.09 2.05
N ALA A 489 10.64 24.49 2.98
CA ALA A 489 11.77 25.14 3.64
C ALA A 489 13.12 24.95 2.92
N SER A 490 13.12 24.39 1.70
CA SER A 490 14.35 24.18 0.94
C SER A 490 14.99 25.52 0.55
N GLY A 491 16.29 25.65 0.80
CA GLY A 491 17.08 26.82 0.42
C GLY A 491 17.10 27.02 -1.10
N ASN A 492 16.95 28.26 -1.56
CA ASN A 492 16.98 28.59 -2.99
C ASN A 492 18.25 29.39 -3.32
N PHE A 493 18.88 29.06 -4.44
CA PHE A 493 20.15 29.63 -4.87
C PHE A 493 19.95 30.68 -5.97
N GLY A 494 20.94 31.56 -6.16
CA GLY A 494 20.88 32.66 -7.13
C GLY A 494 20.77 32.23 -8.60
N ASN A 495 21.06 30.96 -8.91
CA ASN A 495 20.88 30.38 -10.24
C ASN A 495 19.47 29.81 -10.48
N GLY A 496 18.56 29.96 -9.53
CA GLY A 496 17.17 29.49 -9.63
C GLY A 496 16.92 28.05 -9.15
N LEU A 497 17.94 27.29 -8.76
CA LEU A 497 17.77 25.96 -8.18
C LEU A 497 17.40 26.03 -6.70
N SER A 498 16.61 25.07 -6.23
CA SER A 498 16.43 24.77 -4.81
C SER A 498 17.35 23.63 -4.37
N SER A 499 17.76 23.60 -3.10
CA SER A 499 18.56 22.49 -2.53
C SER A 499 17.89 21.14 -2.76
N SER A 500 16.57 21.07 -2.60
CA SER A 500 15.75 19.88 -2.87
C SER A 500 15.85 19.36 -4.29
N ASP A 501 16.27 20.19 -5.25
CA ASP A 501 16.26 19.86 -6.67
C ASP A 501 17.57 19.22 -7.13
N LEU A 502 18.64 19.38 -6.33
CA LEU A 502 19.97 18.88 -6.63
C LEU A 502 20.00 17.35 -6.70
N SER A 503 20.70 16.83 -7.72
CA SER A 503 21.02 15.42 -7.84
C SER A 503 21.93 14.97 -6.69
N ARG A 504 21.76 13.73 -6.24
CA ARG A 504 22.36 13.24 -4.98
C ARG A 504 22.74 11.77 -5.04
N SER A 505 23.61 11.36 -4.12
CA SER A 505 24.06 9.98 -3.93
C SER A 505 22.97 9.05 -3.37
N ASN A 506 22.05 8.65 -4.25
CA ASN A 506 20.92 7.72 -4.11
C ASN A 506 19.62 8.21 -3.47
N TRP A 507 19.55 9.46 -3.02
CA TRP A 507 18.38 9.95 -2.28
C TRP A 507 17.93 11.32 -2.74
N CYS A 508 16.67 11.65 -2.51
CA CYS A 508 16.13 13.01 -2.66
C CYS A 508 15.33 13.36 -1.40
N PRO A 509 15.35 14.63 -0.94
CA PRO A 509 14.51 15.10 0.16
C PRO A 509 13.02 14.83 -0.08
N GLY A 510 12.39 14.07 0.81
CA GLY A 510 11.00 13.62 0.67
C GLY A 510 10.83 12.29 -0.08
N THR A 511 11.87 11.46 -0.17
CA THR A 511 11.79 10.14 -0.82
C THR A 511 12.35 9.01 0.03
N LEU A 512 11.92 7.78 -0.27
CA LEU A 512 12.59 6.57 0.19
C LEU A 512 13.76 6.22 -0.74
N THR A 513 14.77 5.54 -0.20
CA THR A 513 15.85 4.93 -1.00
C THR A 513 15.57 3.43 -1.14
N PRO A 514 15.26 2.93 -2.35
CA PRO A 514 15.01 1.51 -2.54
C PRO A 514 16.29 0.69 -2.39
N PRO A 515 16.21 -0.56 -1.88
CA PRO A 515 17.34 -1.47 -1.87
C PRO A 515 17.69 -1.92 -3.29
N VAL A 516 18.95 -2.27 -3.49
CA VAL A 516 19.42 -3.07 -4.63
C VAL A 516 19.52 -4.51 -4.17
N PHE A 517 18.95 -5.44 -4.94
CA PHE A 517 19.06 -6.88 -4.69
C PHE A 517 20.17 -7.47 -5.54
N ILE A 518 21.26 -7.88 -4.89
CA ILE A 518 22.45 -8.42 -5.54
C ILE A 518 22.42 -9.94 -5.44
N SER A 519 22.25 -10.63 -6.56
CA SER A 519 22.31 -12.10 -6.61
C SER A 519 23.71 -12.62 -6.31
N LEU A 520 23.83 -13.64 -5.46
CA LEU A 520 25.09 -14.25 -5.04
C LEU A 520 25.06 -15.78 -5.28
N PRO A 521 24.99 -16.23 -6.54
CA PRO A 521 24.79 -17.64 -6.89
C PRO A 521 25.95 -18.56 -6.49
N ASP A 522 27.15 -18.00 -6.31
CA ASP A 522 28.37 -18.75 -6.00
C ASP A 522 28.57 -18.98 -4.49
N LEU A 523 27.73 -18.39 -3.64
CA LEU A 523 27.78 -18.61 -2.19
C LEU A 523 27.11 -19.94 -1.83
N GLY A 524 27.82 -20.76 -1.06
CA GLY A 524 27.33 -22.01 -0.49
C GLY A 524 27.36 -21.98 1.04
N PRO A 525 27.08 -23.13 1.69
CA PRO A 525 27.27 -23.29 3.12
C PRO A 525 28.73 -23.07 3.56
N GLY A 526 28.91 -22.51 4.75
CA GLY A 526 30.22 -22.29 5.36
C GLY A 526 30.58 -20.83 5.57
N GLN A 527 31.86 -20.59 5.88
CA GLN A 527 32.38 -19.26 6.21
C GLN A 527 32.74 -18.48 4.94
N HIS A 528 32.24 -17.25 4.86
CA HIS A 528 32.46 -16.34 3.75
C HIS A 528 32.77 -14.92 4.25
N THR A 529 33.38 -14.11 3.40
CA THR A 529 33.66 -12.70 3.68
C THR A 529 32.92 -11.80 2.71
N ILE A 530 32.18 -10.82 3.23
CA ILE A 530 31.52 -9.77 2.46
C ILE A 530 32.24 -8.46 2.74
N ARG A 531 32.63 -7.74 1.68
CA ARG A 531 33.34 -6.46 1.79
C ARG A 531 32.71 -5.39 0.92
N VAL A 532 32.45 -4.22 1.51
CA VAL A 532 31.97 -3.02 0.82
C VAL A 532 33.10 -2.01 0.76
N ALA A 533 33.44 -1.54 -0.44
CA ALA A 533 34.44 -0.50 -0.66
C ALA A 533 33.81 0.69 -1.39
N ILE A 534 34.08 1.89 -0.89
CA ILE A 534 33.57 3.15 -1.42
C ILE A 534 34.72 4.18 -1.38
N PRO A 535 34.99 4.92 -2.46
CA PRO A 535 36.03 5.94 -2.45
C PRO A 535 35.50 7.23 -1.79
N GLN A 536 35.39 7.21 -0.46
CA GLN A 536 34.84 8.32 0.32
C GLN A 536 35.62 9.61 0.09
N GLY A 537 34.90 10.73 -0.08
CA GLY A 537 35.49 12.05 -0.23
C GLY A 537 36.26 12.51 1.01
N ALA A 538 37.30 13.31 0.79
CA ALA A 538 38.06 13.93 1.86
C ALA A 538 37.22 14.98 2.60
N PRO A 539 37.45 15.19 3.91
CA PRO A 539 36.77 16.24 4.66
C PRO A 539 37.17 17.64 4.18
N ALA A 540 36.33 18.63 4.47
CA ALA A 540 36.58 20.05 4.22
C ALA A 540 36.23 20.88 5.47
N GLY A 541 37.26 21.35 6.18
CA GLY A 541 37.08 22.03 7.46
C GLY A 541 36.42 21.11 8.49
N THR A 542 35.26 21.51 9.03
CA THR A 542 34.45 20.70 9.96
C THR A 542 33.47 19.76 9.25
N SER A 543 33.41 19.80 7.91
CA SER A 543 32.51 18.95 7.12
C SER A 543 33.19 17.63 6.76
N GLN A 544 32.47 16.53 6.89
CA GLN A 544 32.96 15.19 6.56
C GLN A 544 31.96 14.44 5.67
N SER A 545 32.48 13.68 4.71
CA SER A 545 31.68 12.72 3.96
C SER A 545 31.52 11.45 4.78
N PHE A 546 30.38 10.79 4.67
CA PHE A 546 30.13 9.49 5.29
C PHE A 546 29.10 8.71 4.47
N TRP A 547 29.04 7.40 4.69
CA TRP A 547 28.17 6.50 3.93
C TRP A 547 27.34 5.62 4.85
N ASP A 548 26.03 5.82 4.78
CA ASP A 548 25.07 4.92 5.40
C ASP A 548 24.87 3.74 4.47
N VAL A 549 25.23 2.54 4.89
CA VAL A 549 25.08 1.31 4.12
C VAL A 549 24.51 0.21 5.00
N SER A 550 23.49 -0.49 4.52
CA SER A 550 22.97 -1.68 5.18
C SER A 550 22.90 -2.85 4.20
N GLY A 551 23.17 -4.03 4.72
CA GLY A 551 23.31 -5.26 3.96
C GLY A 551 22.66 -6.42 4.69
N THR A 552 21.64 -7.01 4.08
CA THR A 552 20.97 -8.21 4.61
C THR A 552 21.09 -9.35 3.61
N LEU A 553 21.73 -10.43 4.02
CA LEU A 553 21.72 -11.66 3.24
C LEU A 553 20.35 -12.31 3.37
N MET A 554 19.85 -12.82 2.25
CA MET A 554 18.58 -13.52 2.18
C MET A 554 18.74 -14.76 1.33
N GLY A 555 18.10 -15.84 1.71
CA GLY A 555 18.08 -17.09 0.96
C GLY A 555 16.89 -17.95 1.33
N ILE A 556 16.79 -19.08 0.64
CA ILE A 556 15.76 -20.09 0.88
C ILE A 556 16.43 -21.26 1.60
N GLN A 557 15.94 -21.59 2.78
CA GLN A 557 16.33 -22.76 3.55
C GLN A 557 15.58 -23.96 2.98
N LYS A 558 16.30 -24.92 2.39
CA LYS A 558 15.70 -26.21 2.03
C LYS A 558 15.29 -26.91 3.33
N LYS A 559 13.98 -27.20 3.46
CA LYS A 559 13.43 -27.98 4.57
C LYS A 559 13.77 -29.45 4.47
#